data_AF-F4QII5-F1
#
_entry.id   AF-F4QII5-F1
#
_cell.length_a   1.000
_cell.length_b   1.000
_cell.length_c   1.000
_cell.angle_alpha   90.00
_cell.angle_beta   90.00
_cell.angle_gamma   90.00
#
_symmetry.space_group_name_H-M   'P 1'
#
loop_
_entity.id
_entity.type
_entity.pdbx_description
1 polymer ?
#
loop_
_entity_poly.entity_id
_entity_poly.type
_entity_poly.pdbx_seq_one_letter_code
_entity_poly.pdbx_strand_id
1 'polypeptide(L)' 'MSQAFKPNDDYLIITYQELEMAWRMLASPEKLDQITDTLDSVRQLNRSYGPEKAIFTMVSATAWLTQDEPA' A
#
# COMPACT_ATOMS: atom_id res chain seq x y z
N MET A 1 10.36 10.78 -27.77
CA MET A 1 9.02 11.18 -27.28
C MET A 1 8.55 10.09 -26.33
N SER A 2 8.47 10.38 -25.03
CA SER A 2 8.02 9.42 -24.02
C SER A 2 6.50 9.27 -24.14
N GLN A 3 6.03 8.09 -24.51
CA GLN A 3 4.61 7.80 -24.63
C GLN A 3 3.98 7.94 -23.23
N ALA A 4 2.97 8.81 -23.10
CA ALA A 4 2.23 8.92 -21.86
C ALA A 4 1.59 7.57 -21.54
N PHE A 5 1.90 7.02 -20.37
CA PHE A 5 1.30 5.78 -19.89
C PHE A 5 -0.22 5.95 -19.88
N LYS A 6 -0.93 5.17 -20.69
CA LYS A 6 -2.38 5.05 -20.64
C LYS A 6 -2.71 3.83 -19.78
N PRO A 7 -3.38 4.00 -18.63
CA PRO A 7 -3.97 2.89 -17.89
C PRO A 7 -4.83 2.04 -18.82
N ASN A 8 -4.72 0.73 -18.71
CA ASN A 8 -5.66 -0.19 -19.34
C ASN A 8 -6.88 -0.31 -18.39
N ASP A 9 -8.10 -0.10 -18.90
CA ASP A 9 -9.31 0.05 -18.08
C ASP A 9 -9.71 -1.23 -17.31
N ASP A 10 -9.07 -2.36 -17.61
CA ASP A 10 -9.23 -3.64 -16.89
C ASP A 10 -8.47 -3.70 -15.55
N TYR A 11 -7.62 -2.70 -15.25
CA TYR A 11 -6.77 -2.71 -14.06
C TYR A 11 -7.10 -1.54 -13.13
N LEU A 12 -7.22 -1.85 -11.84
CA LEU A 12 -7.20 -0.83 -10.80
C LEU A 12 -5.76 -0.31 -10.63
N ILE A 13 -5.57 0.97 -10.90
CA ILE A 13 -4.30 1.67 -10.63
C ILE A 13 -4.54 2.65 -9.49
N ILE A 14 -3.76 2.51 -8.42
CA ILE A 14 -3.74 3.43 -7.29
C ILE A 14 -2.34 3.98 -7.11
N THR A 15 -2.26 5.26 -6.77
CA THR A 15 -1.02 5.90 -6.32
C THR A 15 -0.72 5.48 -4.88
N TYR A 16 0.55 5.58 -4.48
CA TYR A 16 0.91 5.34 -3.08
C TYR A 16 0.24 6.32 -2.10
N GLN A 17 -0.08 7.53 -2.56
CA GLN A 17 -0.78 8.53 -1.75
C GLN A 17 -2.24 8.12 -1.50
N GLU A 18 -2.92 7.59 -2.52
CA GLU A 18 -4.28 7.04 -2.38
C GLU A 18 -4.28 5.80 -1.47
N LEU A 19 -3.25 4.95 -1.58
CA LEU A 19 -3.08 3.81 -0.68
C LEU A 19 -2.86 4.26 0.78
N GLU A 20 -2.03 5.27 1.00
CA GLU A 20 -1.82 5.83 2.36
C GLU A 20 -3.12 6.36 2.95
N MET A 21 -3.89 7.10 2.14
CA MET A 21 -5.18 7.65 2.55
C MET A 21 -6.16 6.52 2.90
N ALA A 22 -6.22 5.47 2.09
CA ALA A 22 -7.05 4.29 2.36
C ALA A 22 -6.63 3.59 3.66
N TRP A 23 -5.33 3.41 3.89
CA TRP A 23 -4.81 2.85 5.13
C TRP A 23 -5.14 3.71 6.35
N ARG A 24 -5.06 5.04 6.27
CA ARG A 24 -5.45 5.94 7.36
C ARG A 24 -6.94 5.85 7.70
N MET A 25 -7.79 5.53 6.73
CA MET A 25 -9.23 5.34 6.94
C MET A 25 -9.56 3.98 7.55
N LEU A 26 -8.74 2.96 7.30
CA LEU A 26 -8.99 1.57 7.69
C LEU A 26 -8.25 1.16 8.98
N ALA A 27 -7.16 1.82 9.33
CA ALA A 27 -6.30 1.41 10.42
C ALA A 27 -6.92 1.64 11.80
N SER A 28 -6.69 0.72 12.72
CA SER A 28 -6.93 0.95 14.14
C SER A 28 -6.09 2.15 14.64
N PRO A 29 -6.59 2.97 15.59
CA PRO A 29 -5.93 4.22 15.98
C PRO A 29 -4.47 4.08 16.43
N GLU A 30 -4.15 2.96 17.10
CA GLU A 30 -2.81 2.62 17.58
C GLU A 30 -1.79 2.35 16.46
N LYS A 31 -2.28 2.14 15.23
CA LYS A 31 -1.48 1.77 14.05
C LYS A 31 -1.25 2.94 13.08
N LEU A 32 -1.81 4.12 13.37
CA LEU A 32 -1.78 5.28 12.46
C LEU A 32 -0.35 5.80 12.22
N ASP A 33 0.51 5.75 13.23
CA ASP A 33 1.87 6.27 13.15
C ASP A 33 2.78 5.36 12.31
N GLN A 34 2.43 4.08 12.16
CA GLN A 34 3.20 3.07 11.44
C GLN A 34 2.84 2.99 9.95
N ILE A 35 1.77 3.68 9.52
CA ILE A 35 1.29 3.65 8.12
C ILE A 35 2.37 4.13 7.17
N THR A 36 3.01 5.27 7.46
CA THR A 36 4.00 5.87 6.56
C THR A 36 5.22 4.96 6.39
N ASP A 37 5.74 4.41 7.49
CA ASP A 37 6.88 3.48 7.46
C ASP A 37 6.55 2.16 6.72
N THR A 38 5.33 1.66 6.93
CA THR A 38 4.85 0.46 6.24
C THR A 38 4.72 0.70 4.73
N LEU A 39 4.23 1.88 4.33
CA LEU A 39 4.08 2.24 2.92
C LEU A 39 5.44 2.39 2.24
N ASP A 40 6.42 2.98 2.93
CA ASP A 40 7.79 3.10 2.42
C ASP A 40 8.45 1.73 2.28
N SER A 41 8.15 0.78 3.17
CA SER A 41 8.58 -0.61 3.02
C SER A 41 8.02 -1.24 1.74
N VAL A 42 6.72 -1.04 1.44
CA VAL A 42 6.12 -1.51 0.18
C VAL A 42 6.78 -0.86 -1.04
N ARG A 43 7.04 0.47 -1.00
CA ARG A 43 7.74 1.19 -2.07
C ARG A 43 9.14 0.64 -2.29
N GLN A 44 9.90 0.40 -1.23
CA GLN A 44 11.25 -0.12 -1.30
C GLN A 44 11.28 -1.53 -1.87
N LEU A 45 10.34 -2.38 -1.47
CA LEU A 45 10.21 -3.74 -2.01
C LEU A 45 9.85 -3.71 -3.49
N ASN A 46 8.95 -2.83 -3.92
CA ASN A 46 8.59 -2.69 -5.34
C ASN A 46 9.81 -2.28 -6.17
N ARG A 47 10.60 -1.32 -5.67
CA ARG A 47 11.83 -0.86 -6.35
C ARG A 47 12.93 -1.92 -6.39
N SER A 48 13.08 -2.71 -5.32
CA SER A 48 14.19 -3.65 -5.18
C SER A 48 13.91 -5.02 -5.81
N TYR A 49 12.67 -5.49 -5.74
CA TYR A 49 12.29 -6.86 -6.09
C TYR A 49 11.11 -6.96 -7.05
N GLY A 50 10.56 -5.82 -7.48
CA GLY A 50 9.41 -5.76 -8.38
C GLY A 50 8.05 -5.87 -7.69
N PRO A 51 6.98 -5.74 -8.47
CA PRO A 51 5.61 -5.57 -7.96
C PRO A 51 5.07 -6.80 -7.24
N GLU A 52 5.46 -8.01 -7.63
CA GLU A 52 4.93 -9.24 -7.05
C GLU A 52 5.17 -9.30 -5.53
N LYS A 53 6.41 -9.08 -5.07
CA LYS A 53 6.73 -9.08 -3.63
C LYS A 53 6.11 -7.89 -2.90
N ALA A 54 6.03 -6.75 -3.57
CA ALA A 54 5.42 -5.55 -2.99
C ALA A 54 3.93 -5.75 -2.75
N ILE A 55 3.22 -6.42 -3.67
CA ILE A 55 1.79 -6.73 -3.54
C ILE A 55 1.53 -7.63 -2.33
N PHE A 56 2.33 -8.70 -2.15
CA PHE A 56 2.19 -9.55 -0.96
C PHE A 56 2.32 -8.75 0.34
N THR A 57 3.32 -7.86 0.40
CA THR A 57 3.55 -7.02 1.59
C THR A 57 2.43 -6.00 1.78
N MET A 58 1.93 -5.40 0.70
CA MET A 58 0.80 -4.48 0.73
C MET A 58 -0.46 -5.16 1.28
N VAL A 59 -0.76 -6.38 0.84
CA VAL A 59 -1.91 -7.15 1.31
C VAL A 59 -1.76 -7.51 2.79
N SER A 60 -0.59 -8.02 3.21
CA SER A 60 -0.36 -8.34 4.63
C SER A 60 -0.41 -7.11 5.53
N ALA A 61 0.15 -5.98 5.08
CA ALA A 61 0.07 -4.70 5.79
C ALA A 61 -1.38 -4.23 5.94
N THR A 62 -2.17 -4.30 4.87
CA THR A 62 -3.59 -3.94 4.91
C THR A 62 -4.35 -4.78 5.93
N ALA A 63 -4.14 -6.10 5.95
CA ALA A 63 -4.75 -6.98 6.93
C ALA A 63 -4.33 -6.62 8.37
N TRP A 64 -3.04 -6.40 8.61
CA TRP A 64 -2.52 -6.03 9.93
C TRP A 64 -3.08 -4.70 10.44
N LEU A 65 -3.21 -3.70 9.56
CA LEU A 65 -3.78 -2.38 9.91
C LEU A 65 -5.24 -2.49 10.35
N THR A 66 -6.02 -3.40 9.76
CA THR A 66 -7.45 -3.59 10.06
C THR A 66 -7.74 -4.51 11.25
N GLN A 67 -6.73 -5.19 11.79
CA GLN A 67 -6.92 -6.04 12.96
C GLN A 67 -7.00 -5.18 14.21
N ASP A 68 -8.11 -5.27 14.95
CA ASP A 68 -8.13 -4.76 16.33
C ASP A 68 -7.33 -5.71 17.22
N GLU A 69 -6.49 -5.18 18.11
CA GLU A 69 -5.85 -6.02 19.14
C GLU A 69 -6.94 -6.70 19.98
N PRO A 70 -6.80 -8.01 20.29
CA PRO A 70 -7.71 -8.66 21.22
C PRO A 70 -7.60 -7.98 22.59
N ALA A 71 -8.74 -7.49 23.08
CA ALA A 71 -8.90 -6.86 24.40
C ALA A 71 -8.49 -7.77 25.56
#